data_AF-A0A892I7W8-F1
#
_entry.id   AF-A0A892I7W8-F1
#
_cell.length_a   1.000
_cell.length_b   1.000
_cell.length_c   1.000
_cell.angle_alpha   90.00
_cell.angle_beta   90.00
_cell.angle_gamma   90.00
#
_symmetry.space_group_name_H-M   'P 1'
#
loop_
_entity.id
_entity.type
_entity.pdbx_description
1 polymer ?
#
loop_
_entity_poly.entity_id
_entity_poly.type
_entity_poly.pdbx_seq_one_letter_code
_entity_poly.pdbx_strand_id
1 'polypeptide(L)'
;MSGFESIEERLDNWGATVRSPRFKPEVCAQWARLHVALRDKALAEMPIPPEQKDGWLVEAAWSAMPNHVAKWVLKYTYVWRMAPDQVQTRMRKAHGAVLRGRRFELVLADAHRAISQSIVKLTADSVIRKIASTGCKPPESVL
;
A
#
# COMPACT_ATOMS: atom_id res chain seq x y z
N MET A 1 -8.16 -4.62 14.43
CA MET A 1 -7.23 -3.51 14.14
C MET A 1 -5.85 -4.13 14.09
N SER A 2 -5.06 -3.89 13.03
CA SER A 2 -3.70 -4.42 12.96
C SER A 2 -2.85 -3.72 14.02
N GLY A 3 -2.15 -4.47 14.86
CA GLY A 3 -1.44 -3.97 16.05
C GLY A 3 -0.13 -3.25 15.77
N PHE A 4 -0.06 -2.45 14.71
CA PHE A 4 1.13 -1.66 14.39
C PHE A 4 1.04 -0.30 15.06
N GLU A 5 2.12 0.11 15.74
CA GLU A 5 2.19 1.35 16.51
C GLU A 5 2.64 2.55 15.64
N SER A 6 3.33 2.28 14.52
CA SER A 6 3.87 3.30 13.62
C SER A 6 3.66 3.01 12.13
N ILE A 7 3.79 4.04 11.29
CA ILE A 7 3.72 3.86 9.83
C ILE A 7 4.95 3.12 9.31
N GLU A 8 6.10 3.33 9.94
CA GLU A 8 7.35 2.66 9.65
C GLU A 8 7.21 1.13 9.82
N GLU A 9 6.64 0.67 10.93
CA GLU A 9 6.38 -0.76 11.16
C GLU A 9 5.46 -1.37 10.11
N ARG A 10 4.41 -0.64 9.71
CA ARG A 10 3.50 -1.08 8.64
C ARG A 10 4.22 -1.19 7.31
N LEU A 11 5.11 -0.24 7.01
CA LEU A 11 5.92 -0.25 5.79
C LEU A 11 6.99 -1.35 5.81
N ASP A 12 7.55 -1.67 6.97
CA ASP A 12 8.46 -2.82 7.14
C ASP A 12 7.74 -4.16 6.95
N ASN A 13 6.55 -4.30 7.53
CA ASN A 13 5.66 -5.44 7.31
C ASN A 13 5.26 -5.55 5.83
N TRP A 14 4.95 -4.43 5.18
CA TRP A 14 4.69 -4.38 3.74
C TRP A 14 5.90 -4.88 2.93
N GLY A 15 7.10 -4.38 3.24
CA GLY A 15 8.33 -4.85 2.61
C GLY A 15 8.56 -6.36 2.78
N ALA A 16 8.30 -6.89 3.98
CA ALA A 16 8.38 -8.33 4.25
C ALA A 16 7.32 -9.13 3.47
N THR A 17 6.09 -8.61 3.40
CA THR A 17 4.97 -9.21 2.67
C THR A 17 5.27 -9.32 1.19
N VAL A 18 5.77 -8.24 0.56
CA VAL A 18 6.11 -8.20 -0.88
C VAL A 18 7.30 -9.08 -1.22
N ARG A 19 8.33 -9.12 -0.36
CA ARG A 19 9.50 -9.99 -0.57
C ARG A 19 9.24 -11.46 -0.27
N SER A 20 8.11 -11.79 0.37
CA SER A 20 7.84 -13.14 0.81
C SER A 20 7.88 -14.12 -0.38
N PRO A 21 8.69 -15.18 -0.31
CA PRO A 21 8.87 -16.13 -1.42
C PRO A 21 7.56 -16.83 -1.80
N ARG A 22 6.57 -16.81 -0.90
CA ARG A 22 5.21 -17.32 -1.14
C ARG A 22 4.49 -16.62 -2.30
N PHE A 23 4.95 -15.44 -2.72
CA PHE A 23 4.30 -14.61 -3.76
C PHE A 23 5.21 -14.30 -4.96
N LYS A 24 6.29 -15.09 -5.15
CA LYS A 24 7.14 -14.99 -6.36
C LYS A 24 6.35 -15.35 -7.63
N PRO A 25 6.75 -14.89 -8.82
CA PRO A 25 6.08 -15.20 -10.09
C PRO A 25 6.03 -16.70 -10.41
N GLU A 26 6.94 -17.49 -9.87
CA GLU A 26 6.91 -18.97 -9.95
C GLU A 26 5.78 -19.60 -9.10
N VAL A 27 5.19 -18.82 -8.17
CA VAL A 27 4.07 -19.16 -7.28
C VAL A 27 2.84 -18.29 -7.62
N CYS A 28 2.73 -17.88 -8.89
CA CYS A 28 1.72 -16.96 -9.44
C CYS A 28 0.26 -17.28 -9.07
N ALA A 29 -0.06 -18.53 -8.74
CA ALA A 29 -1.41 -18.94 -8.36
C ALA A 29 -1.90 -18.30 -7.05
N GLN A 30 -1.05 -18.10 -6.04
CA GLN A 30 -1.48 -17.47 -4.77
C GLN A 30 -1.63 -15.96 -4.91
N TRP A 31 -0.71 -15.30 -5.63
CA TRP A 31 -0.82 -13.86 -5.91
C TRP A 31 -2.03 -13.55 -6.80
N ALA A 32 -2.26 -14.34 -7.86
CA ALA A 32 -3.42 -14.17 -8.72
C ALA A 32 -4.73 -14.44 -7.97
N ARG A 33 -4.81 -15.50 -7.15
CA ARG A 33 -5.99 -15.79 -6.32
C ARG A 33 -6.25 -14.68 -5.31
N LEU A 34 -5.21 -14.14 -4.69
CA LEU A 34 -5.37 -13.04 -3.75
C LEU A 34 -5.72 -11.72 -4.45
N HIS A 35 -5.10 -11.41 -5.58
CA HIS A 35 -5.43 -10.22 -6.38
C HIS A 35 -6.88 -10.30 -6.87
N VAL A 36 -7.33 -11.47 -7.34
CA VAL A 36 -8.72 -11.75 -7.68
C VAL A 36 -9.60 -11.64 -6.44
N ALA A 37 -9.23 -12.20 -5.29
CA ALA A 37 -10.01 -12.07 -4.04
C ALA A 37 -10.07 -10.62 -3.52
N LEU A 38 -9.03 -9.81 -3.74
CA LEU A 38 -9.00 -8.38 -3.42
C LEU A 38 -9.88 -7.59 -4.39
N ARG A 39 -9.85 -7.94 -5.68
CA ARG A 39 -10.68 -7.34 -6.74
C ARG A 39 -12.16 -7.69 -6.57
N ASP A 40 -12.45 -8.96 -6.30
CA ASP A 40 -13.79 -9.54 -6.21
C ASP A 40 -14.33 -9.55 -4.76
N LYS A 41 -13.55 -9.01 -3.81
CA LYS A 41 -13.89 -8.88 -2.39
C LYS A 41 -14.14 -10.22 -1.66
N ALA A 42 -13.72 -11.36 -2.22
CA ALA A 42 -13.80 -12.70 -1.64
C ALA A 42 -12.72 -12.98 -0.57
N LEU A 43 -12.33 -11.97 0.22
CA LEU A 43 -11.36 -12.10 1.31
C LEU A 43 -11.84 -12.98 2.47
N ALA A 44 -13.13 -13.33 2.50
CA ALA A 44 -13.76 -14.08 3.57
C ALA A 44 -13.35 -15.56 3.62
N GLU A 45 -12.93 -16.14 2.50
CA GLU A 45 -12.66 -17.59 2.40
C GLU A 45 -11.20 -17.98 2.61
N MET A 46 -10.26 -17.02 2.57
CA MET A 46 -8.84 -17.30 2.80
C MET A 46 -8.44 -16.89 4.24
N PRO A 47 -7.97 -17.83 5.08
CA PRO A 47 -7.41 -17.52 6.39
C PRO A 47 -6.05 -16.83 6.21
N ILE A 48 -6.09 -15.55 5.87
CA ILE A 48 -4.91 -14.70 5.71
C ILE A 48 -4.62 -14.03 7.07
N PRO A 49 -3.41 -14.17 7.62
CA PRO A 49 -3.00 -13.48 8.83
C PRO A 49 -3.25 -11.96 8.76
N PRO A 50 -3.64 -11.30 9.87
CA PRO A 50 -3.90 -9.86 9.89
C PRO A 50 -2.74 -9.01 9.36
N GLU A 51 -1.50 -9.37 9.72
CA GLU A 51 -0.27 -8.70 9.26
C GLU A 51 -0.15 -8.74 7.73
N GLN A 52 -0.43 -9.89 7.15
CA GLN A 52 -0.37 -10.06 5.71
C GLN A 52 -1.48 -9.25 5.03
N LYS A 53 -2.70 -9.21 5.58
CA LYS A 53 -3.78 -8.34 5.08
C LYS A 53 -3.37 -6.87 5.08
N ASP A 54 -2.72 -6.40 6.14
CA ASP A 54 -2.22 -5.02 6.20
C ASP A 54 -1.14 -4.75 5.13
N GLY A 55 -0.18 -5.67 4.98
CA GLY A 55 0.85 -5.55 3.94
C GLY A 55 0.27 -5.40 2.54
N TRP A 56 -0.79 -6.14 2.22
CA TRP A 56 -1.49 -6.01 0.93
C TRP A 56 -2.31 -4.73 0.80
N LEU A 57 -2.91 -4.25 1.89
CA LEU A 57 -3.59 -2.97 1.90
C LEU A 57 -2.60 -1.82 1.64
N VAL A 58 -1.40 -1.90 2.20
CA VAL A 58 -0.31 -0.96 1.91
C VAL A 58 0.16 -1.07 0.46
N GLU A 59 0.33 -2.28 -0.09
CA GLU A 59 0.67 -2.47 -1.52
C GLU A 59 -0.40 -1.87 -2.44
N ALA A 60 -1.69 -2.07 -2.14
CA ALA A 60 -2.78 -1.48 -2.90
C ALA A 60 -2.72 0.05 -2.83
N ALA A 61 -2.50 0.64 -1.65
CA ALA A 61 -2.32 2.08 -1.47
C ALA A 61 -1.13 2.61 -2.27
N TRP A 62 0.02 1.95 -2.16
CA TRP A 62 1.24 2.27 -2.90
C TRP A 62 1.02 2.22 -4.42
N SER A 63 0.32 1.19 -4.91
CA SER A 63 0.02 1.04 -6.33
C SER A 63 -0.82 2.20 -6.88
N ALA A 64 -1.76 2.71 -6.07
CA ALA A 64 -2.67 3.81 -6.40
C ALA A 64 -2.07 5.21 -6.15
N MET A 65 -0.87 5.33 -5.59
CA MET A 65 -0.24 6.62 -5.33
C MET A 65 0.04 7.40 -6.63
N PRO A 66 -0.37 8.68 -6.74
CA PRO A 66 -0.07 9.52 -7.90
C PRO A 66 1.35 10.09 -7.87
N ASN A 67 1.94 10.28 -6.67
CA ASN A 67 3.28 10.84 -6.53
C ASN A 67 4.35 9.78 -6.86
N HIS A 68 4.87 9.85 -8.09
CA HIS A 68 5.88 8.92 -8.60
C HIS A 68 7.16 8.88 -7.74
N VAL A 69 7.64 10.03 -7.27
CA VAL A 69 8.88 10.11 -6.48
C VAL A 69 8.68 9.42 -5.13
N ALA A 70 7.63 9.79 -4.39
CA ALA A 70 7.33 9.18 -3.09
C ALA A 70 7.12 7.66 -3.22
N LYS A 71 6.40 7.24 -4.26
CA LYS A 71 6.14 5.83 -4.56
C LYS A 71 7.44 5.03 -4.67
N TRP A 72 8.40 5.49 -5.46
CA TRP A 72 9.64 4.74 -5.66
C TRP A 72 10.63 4.87 -4.50
N VAL A 73 10.65 6.02 -3.81
CA VAL A 73 11.42 6.16 -2.56
C VAL A 73 10.98 5.10 -1.54
N LEU A 74 9.68 4.97 -1.29
CA LEU A 74 9.14 3.96 -0.36
C LEU A 74 9.53 2.54 -0.77
N LYS A 75 9.42 2.21 -2.06
CA LYS A 75 9.75 0.88 -2.56
C LYS A 75 11.24 0.56 -2.39
N TYR A 76 12.13 1.50 -2.73
CA TYR A 76 13.56 1.28 -2.59
C TYR A 76 13.99 1.16 -1.13
N THR A 77 13.41 1.98 -0.25
CA THR A 77 13.69 1.95 1.19
C THR A 77 13.13 0.69 1.85
N TYR A 78 11.84 0.42 1.75
CA TYR A 78 11.19 -0.63 2.56
C TYR A 78 11.14 -1.99 1.89
N VAL A 79 10.98 -2.06 0.56
CA VAL A 79 10.91 -3.33 -0.18
C VAL A 79 12.30 -3.81 -0.59
N TRP A 80 13.21 -2.91 -0.97
CA TRP A 80 14.57 -3.31 -1.37
C TRP A 80 15.63 -3.07 -0.30
N ARG A 81 15.28 -2.46 0.83
CA ARG A 81 16.20 -2.20 1.96
C ARG A 81 17.49 -1.50 1.53
N MET A 82 17.37 -0.59 0.57
CA MET A 82 18.50 0.19 0.08
C MET A 82 18.87 1.30 1.07
N ALA A 83 20.16 1.56 1.21
CA ALA A 83 20.64 2.69 1.99
C ALA A 83 20.30 4.03 1.29
N PRO A 84 20.18 5.15 2.04
CA PRO A 84 19.77 6.45 1.49
C PRO A 84 20.56 6.90 0.24
N ASP A 85 21.87 6.69 0.23
CA ASP A 85 22.77 7.00 -0.88
C ASP A 85 22.46 6.17 -2.13
N GLN A 86 22.14 4.89 -1.94
CA GLN A 86 21.72 3.98 -3.02
C GLN A 86 20.36 4.39 -3.57
N VAL A 87 19.40 4.74 -2.71
CA VAL A 87 18.08 5.24 -3.12
C VAL A 87 18.24 6.50 -3.96
N GLN A 88 19.01 7.49 -3.49
CA GLN A 88 19.25 8.73 -4.24
C GLN A 88 19.89 8.46 -5.61
N THR A 89 20.88 7.57 -5.67
CA THR A 89 21.54 7.20 -6.91
C THR A 89 20.57 6.53 -7.88
N ARG A 90 19.73 5.62 -7.37
CA ARG A 90 18.78 4.86 -8.19
C ARG A 90 17.61 5.72 -8.65
N MET A 91 17.13 6.65 -7.82
CA MET A 91 16.13 7.65 -8.19
C MET A 91 16.63 8.55 -9.33
N ARG A 92 17.90 8.99 -9.27
CA ARG A 92 18.50 9.76 -10.36
C ARG A 92 18.60 8.94 -11.65
N LYS A 93 19.15 7.72 -11.57
CA LYS A 93 19.45 6.90 -12.76
C LYS A 93 18.21 6.33 -13.43
N ALA A 94 17.26 5.79 -12.65
CA ALA A 94 16.10 5.08 -13.19
C ALA A 94 14.89 5.99 -13.42
N HIS A 95 14.76 7.07 -12.64
CA HIS A 95 13.56 7.91 -12.62
C HIS A 95 13.82 9.38 -12.98
N GLY A 96 15.08 9.75 -13.28
CA GLY A 96 15.45 11.14 -13.57
C GLY A 96 15.27 12.12 -12.39
N ALA A 97 14.93 11.62 -11.20
CA ALA A 97 14.59 12.45 -10.05
C ALA A 97 15.84 12.77 -9.22
N VAL A 98 16.18 14.05 -9.15
CA VAL A 98 17.33 14.52 -8.36
C VAL A 98 16.88 14.80 -6.93
N LEU A 99 17.32 13.94 -6.00
CA LEU A 99 17.12 14.13 -4.56
C LEU A 99 18.31 14.83 -3.88
N ARG A 100 19.39 15.16 -4.62
CA ARG A 100 20.61 15.78 -4.05
C ARG A 100 20.28 17.17 -3.48
N GLY A 101 20.75 17.43 -2.27
CA GLY A 101 20.55 18.70 -1.55
C GLY A 101 19.41 18.70 -0.55
N ARG A 102 18.47 17.74 -0.63
CA ARG A 102 17.47 17.52 0.43
C ARG A 102 18.00 16.48 1.42
N ARG A 103 17.84 16.72 2.73
CA ARG A 103 18.08 15.68 3.74
C ARG A 103 17.14 14.51 3.44
N PHE A 104 17.67 13.30 3.33
CA PHE A 104 16.89 12.13 2.93
C PHE A 104 15.71 11.87 3.87
N GLU A 105 15.89 12.15 5.16
CA GLU A 105 14.84 12.10 6.18
C GLU A 105 13.60 12.92 5.80
N LEU A 106 13.77 14.11 5.21
CA LEU A 106 12.65 14.95 4.78
C LEU A 106 11.94 14.34 3.57
N VAL A 107 12.70 13.80 2.62
CA VAL A 107 12.14 13.10 1.44
C VAL A 107 11.34 11.87 1.89
N LEU A 108 11.84 11.16 2.89
CA LEU A 108 11.18 9.98 3.44
C LEU A 108 9.93 10.37 4.24
N ALA A 109 9.99 11.42 5.06
CA ALA A 109 8.83 11.94 5.79
C ALA A 109 7.71 12.40 4.85
N ASP A 110 8.04 13.11 3.76
CA ASP A 110 7.07 13.48 2.71
C ASP A 110 6.44 12.23 2.09
N ALA A 111 7.24 11.19 1.86
CA ALA A 111 6.75 9.93 1.32
C ALA A 111 5.84 9.19 2.32
N HIS A 112 6.17 9.18 3.61
CA HIS A 112 5.33 8.62 4.70
C HIS A 112 3.98 9.32 4.79
N ARG A 113 3.98 10.66 4.65
CA ARG A 113 2.75 11.44 4.59
C ARG A 113 1.89 11.06 3.39
N ALA A 114 2.50 10.95 2.20
CA ALA A 114 1.79 10.62 0.97
C ALA A 114 1.15 9.22 1.00
N ILE A 115 1.85 8.21 1.51
CA ILE A 115 1.30 6.86 1.64
C ILE A 115 0.20 6.79 2.72
N SER A 116 0.40 7.47 3.85
CA SER A 116 -0.63 7.54 4.91
C SER A 116 -1.94 8.12 4.37
N GLN A 117 -1.87 9.21 3.59
CA GLN A 117 -3.04 9.79 2.92
C GLN A 117 -3.68 8.82 1.93
N SER A 118 -2.87 8.08 1.16
CA SER A 118 -3.36 7.12 0.17
C SER A 118 -4.05 5.92 0.84
N ILE A 119 -3.51 5.44 1.97
CA ILE A 119 -4.11 4.40 2.81
C ILE A 119 -5.48 4.86 3.32
N VAL A 120 -5.54 6.06 3.92
CA VAL A 120 -6.79 6.64 4.46
C VAL A 120 -7.84 6.81 3.34
N LYS A 121 -7.41 7.26 2.16
CA LYS A 121 -8.32 7.40 1.02
C LYS A 121 -8.90 6.05 0.58
N LEU A 122 -8.06 5.01 0.44
CA LEU A 122 -8.54 3.69 0.07
C LEU A 122 -9.47 3.08 1.12
N THR A 123 -9.17 3.25 2.42
CA THR A 123 -10.05 2.77 3.47
C THR A 123 -11.38 3.54 3.49
N ALA A 124 -11.36 4.87 3.35
CA ALA A 124 -12.57 5.68 3.26
C ALA A 124 -13.44 5.29 2.05
N ASP A 125 -12.84 5.14 0.86
CA ASP A 125 -13.54 4.69 -0.34
C ASP A 125 -14.20 3.32 -0.16
N SER A 126 -13.57 2.43 0.63
CA SER A 126 -14.14 1.12 0.95
C SER A 126 -15.34 1.22 1.88
N VAL A 127 -15.32 2.15 2.85
CA VAL A 127 -16.42 2.39 3.79
C VAL A 127 -17.60 3.06 3.09
N ILE A 128 -17.36 4.13 2.33
CA ILE A 128 -18.39 4.87 1.58
C ILE A 128 -19.12 3.92 0.61
N ARG A 129 -18.38 3.09 -0.13
CA ARG A 129 -18.99 2.10 -1.04
C ARG A 129 -19.78 1.02 -0.30
N LYS A 130 -19.33 0.58 0.89
CA LYS A 130 -20.11 -0.36 1.71
C LYS A 130 -21.43 0.27 2.15
N ILE A 131 -21.42 1.49 2.67
CA ILE A 131 -22.62 2.23 3.08
C ILE A 131 -23.57 2.39 1.89
N ALA A 132 -23.05 2.75 0.72
CA ALA A 132 -23.85 2.86 -0.50
C ALA A 132 -24.46 1.52 -0.95
N SER A 133 -23.76 0.39 -0.78
CA SER A 133 -24.26 -0.95 -1.11
C SER A 133 -25.26 -1.50 -0.09
N THR A 134 -25.18 -1.08 1.17
CA THR A 134 -26.15 -1.39 2.23
C THR A 134 -27.26 -0.34 2.32
N GLY A 135 -27.45 0.45 1.27
CA GLY A 135 -28.30 1.63 1.29
C GLY A 135 -29.70 1.35 1.82
N CYS A 136 -30.02 1.97 2.96
CA CYS A 136 -31.38 2.37 3.26
C CYS A 136 -31.85 3.25 2.10
N LYS A 137 -32.70 2.72 1.22
CA LYS A 137 -33.58 3.56 0.42
C LYS A 137 -34.38 4.42 1.41
N PRO A 138 -34.41 5.76 1.31
CA PRO A 138 -35.43 6.51 2.02
C PRO A 138 -36.80 5.95 1.59
N PRO A 139 -37.75 5.75 2.52
CA PRO A 139 -39.09 5.33 2.13
C PRO A 139 -39.61 6.36 1.13
N GLU A 140 -40.13 5.89 0.00
CA GLU A 140 -40.89 6.73 -0.92
C GLU A 140 -41.92 7.46 -0.07
N SER A 141 -41.81 8.79 -0.01
CA SER A 141 -42.82 9.63 0.62
C SER A 141 -44.12 9.38 -0.13
N VAL A 142 -44.99 8.57 0.46
CA VAL A 142 -46.36 8.35 -0.01
C VAL A 142 -47.06 9.69 0.12
N LEU A 143 -47.41 10.27 -1.03
CA LEU A 143 -48.35 11.39 -1.16
C LEU A 143 -49.77 10.93 -0.84
#